data_AF-A0A9X2RNS3-F1
#
_entry.id   AF-A0A9X2RNS3-F1
#
_cell.length_a   1.000
_cell.length_b   1.000
_cell.length_c   1.000
_cell.angle_alpha   90.00
_cell.angle_beta   90.00
_cell.angle_gamma   90.00
#
_symmetry.space_group_name_H-M   'P 1'
#
loop_
_entity.id
_entity.type
_entity.pdbx_description
1 polymer ?
#
loop_
_entity_poly.entity_id
_entity_poly.type
_entity_poly.pdbx_seq_one_letter_code
_entity_poly.pdbx_strand_id
1 'polypeptide(L)'
;MIKAAGHVLTDSCLTRQGLKPLPPGRRTSSPAPEEAKVAEALFGSGRPELSVSLSTGHVVSAHTDGCLAAAQQRLYGDQPRWFRVSTIVNNLGPEARHTHRTLDEVRAEHRAEIADWTRLRTHALAEATALLDDPSTKGQPRP
;
A
#
# COMPACT_ATOMS: atom_id res chain seq x y z
N MET A 1 13.44 -1.64 1.78
CA MET A 1 13.18 -0.23 2.11
C MET A 1 11.69 0.09 2.14
N ILE A 2 10.99 0.27 1.00
CA ILE A 2 9.56 0.69 0.98
C ILE A 2 8.66 -0.12 1.91
N LYS A 3 8.72 -1.46 1.88
CA LYS A 3 7.92 -2.31 2.78
C LYS A 3 8.23 -2.04 4.26
N ALA A 4 9.50 -1.98 4.62
CA ALA A 4 9.93 -1.73 6.00
C ALA A 4 9.50 -0.34 6.48
N ALA A 5 9.69 0.69 5.65
CA ALA A 5 9.20 2.04 5.91
C ALA A 5 7.67 2.08 6.09
N GLY A 6 6.95 1.34 5.23
CA GLY A 6 5.50 1.16 5.36
C GLY A 6 5.10 0.59 6.72
N HIS A 7 5.77 -0.46 7.19
CA HIS A 7 5.52 -1.04 8.51
C HIS A 7 5.80 -0.03 9.64
N VAL A 8 6.91 0.70 9.59
CA VAL A 8 7.23 1.73 10.58
C VAL A 8 6.14 2.81 10.64
N LEU A 9 5.68 3.28 9.48
CA LEU A 9 4.62 4.30 9.39
C LEU A 9 3.28 3.79 9.91
N THR A 10 2.88 2.57 9.55
CA THR A 10 1.62 1.97 10.03
C THR A 10 1.66 1.72 11.52
N ASP A 11 2.76 1.18 12.05
CA ASP A 11 2.91 0.88 13.48
C ASP A 11 2.93 2.17 14.31
N SER A 12 3.62 3.20 13.82
CA SER A 12 3.64 4.52 14.46
C SER A 12 2.25 5.18 14.46
N CYS A 13 1.50 5.02 13.36
CA CYS A 13 0.14 5.52 13.26
C CYS A 13 -0.80 4.81 14.25
N LEU A 14 -0.77 3.48 14.32
CA LEU A 14 -1.56 2.69 15.27
C LEU A 14 -1.20 3.06 16.72
N THR A 15 0.09 3.17 17.02
CA THR A 15 0.57 3.54 18.38
C THR A 15 0.08 4.93 18.80
N ARG A 16 0.08 5.91 17.88
CA ARG A 16 -0.49 7.25 18.15
C ARG A 16 -2.00 7.22 18.43
N GLN A 17 -2.70 6.22 17.93
CA GLN A 17 -4.12 5.98 18.23
C GLN A 17 -4.34 5.13 19.50
N GLY A 18 -3.27 4.80 20.24
CA GLY A 18 -3.34 3.95 21.43
C GLY A 18 -3.53 2.46 21.12
N LEU A 19 -3.33 2.05 19.87
CA LEU A 19 -3.52 0.68 19.41
C LEU A 19 -2.18 -0.05 19.30
N LYS A 20 -2.16 -1.32 19.71
CA LYS A 20 -0.98 -2.18 19.56
C LYS A 20 -0.98 -2.85 18.19
N PRO A 21 0.09 -2.72 17.39
CA PRO A 21 0.21 -3.44 16.12
C PRO A 21 0.06 -4.95 16.32
N LEU A 22 -0.72 -5.59 15.45
CA LEU A 22 -0.88 -7.04 15.47
C LEU A 22 0.39 -7.72 14.95
N PRO A 23 0.84 -8.82 15.57
CA PRO A 23 1.93 -9.61 15.03
C PRO A 23 1.59 -10.12 13.62
N PRO A 24 2.55 -10.12 12.68
CA PRO A 24 2.32 -10.68 11.36
C PRO A 24 1.92 -12.16 11.45
N GLY A 25 0.86 -12.55 10.75
CA GLY A 25 0.43 -13.96 10.65
C GLY A 25 -0.63 -14.40 11.65
N ARG A 26 -1.05 -13.56 12.60
CA ARG A 26 -2.20 -13.88 13.46
C ARG A 26 -3.51 -13.69 12.67
N ARG A 27 -4.03 -14.77 12.09
CA ARG A 27 -5.39 -14.83 11.54
C ARG A 27 -6.24 -15.71 12.46
N THR A 28 -7.04 -15.07 13.30
CA THR A 28 -8.07 -15.74 14.09
C THR A 28 -9.37 -15.73 13.30
N SER A 29 -10.10 -16.85 13.30
CA SER A 29 -11.38 -16.97 12.58
C SER A 29 -12.47 -16.07 13.14
N SER A 30 -12.29 -15.62 14.40
CA SER A 30 -13.10 -14.59 15.06
C SER A 30 -12.15 -13.62 15.75
N PRO A 31 -11.96 -12.40 15.21
CA PRO A 31 -11.11 -11.42 15.83
C PRO A 31 -11.68 -11.01 17.19
N ALA A 32 -10.83 -10.92 18.21
CA ALA A 32 -11.25 -10.27 19.44
C ALA A 32 -11.66 -8.80 19.13
N PRO A 33 -12.53 -8.16 19.94
CA PRO A 33 -12.95 -6.77 19.68
C PRO A 33 -11.79 -5.79 19.49
N GLU A 34 -10.65 -6.01 20.15
CA GLU A 34 -9.44 -5.21 19.92
C GLU A 34 -8.80 -5.45 18.55
N GLU A 35 -8.79 -6.69 18.05
CA GLU A 35 -8.26 -7.00 16.73
C GLU A 35 -9.11 -6.35 15.62
N ALA A 36 -10.43 -6.27 15.82
CA ALA A 36 -11.33 -5.56 14.92
C ALA A 36 -11.03 -4.04 14.89
N LYS A 37 -10.81 -3.42 16.06
CA LYS A 37 -10.40 -2.00 16.14
C LYS A 37 -9.05 -1.74 15.47
N VAL A 38 -8.07 -2.64 15.65
CA VAL A 38 -6.78 -2.52 14.96
C VAL A 38 -6.94 -2.67 13.45
N ALA A 39 -7.77 -3.62 12.99
CA ALA A 39 -8.02 -3.81 11.57
C ALA A 39 -8.69 -2.58 10.94
N GLU A 40 -9.72 -2.02 11.59
CA GLU A 40 -10.39 -0.79 11.15
C GLU A 40 -9.41 0.39 11.07
N ALA A 41 -8.61 0.62 12.13
CA ALA A 41 -7.62 1.68 12.13
C ALA A 41 -6.51 1.47 11.09
N LEU A 42 -6.13 0.22 10.82
CA LEU A 42 -5.09 -0.11 9.85
C LEU A 42 -5.57 0.09 8.41
N PHE A 43 -6.74 -0.47 8.09
CA PHE A 43 -7.24 -0.57 6.72
C PHE A 43 -8.20 0.55 6.31
N GLY A 44 -8.68 1.35 7.27
CA GLY A 44 -9.71 2.36 7.06
C GLY A 44 -11.10 1.86 7.49
N SER A 45 -12.02 2.80 7.70
CA SER A 45 -13.40 2.53 8.05
C SER A 45 -14.37 3.17 7.06
N GLY A 46 -15.55 2.57 6.86
CA GLY A 46 -16.55 3.09 5.93
C GLY A 46 -16.46 2.51 4.51
N ARG A 47 -16.75 3.32 3.49
CA ARG A 47 -16.83 2.86 2.09
C ARG A 47 -15.51 3.14 1.37
N PRO A 48 -14.92 2.18 0.66
CA PRO A 48 -13.73 2.44 -0.16
C PRO A 48 -13.97 3.57 -1.16
N GLU A 49 -13.07 4.55 -1.19
CA GLU A 49 -13.19 5.71 -2.09
C GLU A 49 -12.40 5.55 -3.39
N LEU A 50 -11.42 4.65 -3.43
CA LEU A 50 -10.67 4.32 -4.64
C LEU A 50 -11.17 3.02 -5.25
N SER A 51 -11.28 2.99 -6.57
CA SER A 51 -11.69 1.82 -7.33
C SER A 51 -11.04 1.78 -8.72
N VAL A 52 -10.60 0.60 -9.13
CA VAL A 52 -10.08 0.32 -10.48
C VAL A 52 -10.77 -0.93 -11.02
N SER A 53 -11.43 -0.78 -12.16
CA SER A 53 -11.92 -1.91 -12.95
C SER A 53 -10.79 -2.44 -13.83
N LEU A 54 -10.50 -3.72 -13.71
CA LEU A 54 -9.50 -4.42 -14.52
C LEU A 54 -10.14 -4.97 -15.79
N SER A 55 -9.33 -5.11 -16.85
CA SER A 55 -9.73 -5.76 -18.11
C SER A 55 -10.23 -7.19 -17.92
N THR A 56 -9.91 -7.83 -16.79
CA THR A 56 -10.39 -9.16 -16.39
C THR A 56 -11.80 -9.16 -15.80
N GLY A 57 -12.48 -8.01 -15.75
CA GLY A 57 -13.81 -7.83 -15.13
C GLY A 57 -13.79 -7.69 -13.61
N HIS A 58 -12.63 -7.82 -12.95
CA HIS A 58 -12.50 -7.64 -11.51
C HIS A 58 -12.45 -6.15 -11.14
N VAL A 59 -12.99 -5.81 -9.96
CA VAL A 59 -12.87 -4.47 -9.37
C VAL A 59 -12.00 -4.56 -8.14
N VAL A 60 -10.94 -3.76 -8.10
CA VAL A 60 -10.07 -3.61 -6.93
C VAL A 60 -10.39 -2.28 -6.29
N SER A 61 -10.68 -2.30 -5.00
CA SER A 61 -11.00 -1.10 -4.23
C SER A 61 -10.05 -0.92 -3.05
N ALA A 62 -9.86 0.33 -2.64
CA ALA A 62 -9.10 0.67 -1.45
C ALA A 62 -9.70 1.88 -0.73
N HIS A 63 -9.47 1.92 0.58
CA HIS A 63 -9.77 3.04 1.43
C HIS A 63 -8.71 4.15 1.28
N THR A 64 -9.15 5.39 1.42
CA THR A 64 -8.28 6.58 1.48
C THR A 64 -7.95 7.00 2.91
N ASP A 65 -8.54 6.33 3.90
CA ASP A 65 -8.30 6.53 5.32
C ASP A 65 -7.61 5.32 5.97
N GLY A 66 -7.36 5.43 7.27
CA GLY A 66 -6.59 4.44 8.03
C GLY A 66 -5.07 4.58 7.88
N CYS A 67 -4.35 3.84 8.71
CA CYS A 67 -2.90 3.94 8.82
C CYS A 67 -2.17 3.47 7.56
N LEU A 68 -2.72 2.50 6.83
CA LEU A 68 -2.14 2.03 5.57
C LEU A 68 -2.25 3.10 4.47
N ALA A 69 -3.40 3.76 4.33
CA ALA A 69 -3.58 4.84 3.38
C ALA A 69 -2.65 6.02 3.68
N ALA A 70 -2.56 6.41 4.96
CA ALA A 70 -1.65 7.46 5.41
C ALA A 70 -0.18 7.13 5.10
N ALA A 71 0.24 5.87 5.30
CA ALA A 71 1.58 5.42 4.95
C ALA A 71 1.83 5.46 3.43
N GLN A 72 0.85 5.05 2.63
CA GLN A 72 0.94 5.12 1.16
C GLN A 72 1.04 6.58 0.69
N GLN A 73 0.22 7.48 1.22
CA GLN A 73 0.28 8.90 0.91
C GLN A 73 1.64 9.50 1.30
N ARG A 74 2.19 9.15 2.47
CA ARG A 74 3.51 9.63 2.91
C ARG A 74 4.65 9.15 2.02
N LEU A 75 4.60 7.89 1.56
CA LEU A 75 5.68 7.30 0.76
C LEU A 75 5.58 7.70 -0.72
N TYR A 76 4.39 7.65 -1.30
CA TYR A 76 4.20 7.84 -2.74
C TYR A 76 3.80 9.28 -3.11
N GLY A 77 3.38 10.10 -2.14
CA GLY A 77 2.99 11.50 -2.34
C GLY A 77 1.63 11.71 -3.00
N ASP A 78 1.14 10.71 -3.75
CA ASP A 78 -0.14 10.72 -4.45
C ASP A 78 -0.77 9.32 -4.36
N GLN A 79 -1.51 9.07 -3.29
CA GLN A 79 -2.14 7.79 -3.04
C GLN A 79 -3.12 7.39 -4.17
N PRO A 80 -4.05 8.25 -4.65
CA PRO A 80 -4.97 7.87 -5.72
C PRO A 80 -4.24 7.46 -7.01
N ARG A 81 -3.23 8.22 -7.44
CA ARG A 81 -2.47 7.89 -8.65
C ARG A 81 -1.66 6.62 -8.44
N TRP A 82 -0.99 6.47 -7.31
CA TRP A 82 -0.26 5.25 -6.95
C TRP A 82 -1.16 4.02 -6.97
N PHE A 83 -2.35 4.12 -6.36
CA PHE A 83 -3.30 3.01 -6.30
C PHE A 83 -3.71 2.58 -7.70
N ARG A 84 -4.06 3.54 -8.57
CA ARG A 84 -4.45 3.25 -9.96
C ARG A 84 -3.34 2.54 -10.72
N VAL A 85 -2.14 3.13 -10.78
CA VAL A 85 -1.08 2.60 -11.65
C VAL A 85 -0.46 1.32 -11.08
N SER A 86 -0.36 1.18 -9.76
CA SER A 86 0.12 -0.07 -9.16
C SER A 86 -0.88 -1.21 -9.35
N THR A 87 -2.18 -0.94 -9.25
CA THR A 87 -3.21 -1.93 -9.52
C THR A 87 -3.16 -2.41 -10.97
N ILE A 88 -3.02 -1.51 -11.94
CA ILE A 88 -2.88 -1.87 -13.36
C ILE A 88 -1.60 -2.69 -13.58
N VAL A 89 -0.43 -2.15 -13.17
CA VAL A 89 0.88 -2.77 -13.43
C VAL A 89 1.01 -4.15 -12.78
N ASN A 90 0.46 -4.34 -11.58
CA ASN A 90 0.48 -5.65 -10.89
C ASN A 90 -0.44 -6.69 -11.56
N ASN A 91 -1.35 -6.26 -12.44
CA ASN A 91 -2.33 -7.13 -13.09
C ASN A 91 -2.12 -7.32 -14.61
N LEU A 92 -1.03 -6.80 -15.19
CA LEU A 92 -0.72 -6.99 -16.62
C LEU A 92 -0.59 -8.47 -17.02
N GLY A 93 -0.06 -9.31 -16.14
CA GLY A 93 0.05 -10.76 -16.37
C GLY A 93 -1.33 -11.44 -16.46
N PRO A 94 -2.21 -11.28 -15.46
CA PRO A 94 -3.62 -11.68 -15.56
C PRO A 94 -4.33 -11.15 -16.81
N GLU A 95 -4.14 -9.87 -17.16
CA GLU A 95 -4.74 -9.25 -18.35
C GLU A 95 -4.28 -9.92 -19.65
N ALA A 96 -2.97 -10.16 -19.82
CA ALA A 96 -2.42 -10.84 -20.99
C ALA A 96 -3.05 -12.23 -21.19
N ARG A 97 -3.18 -13.00 -20.10
CA ARG A 97 -3.85 -14.31 -20.13
C ARG A 97 -5.32 -14.20 -20.51
N HIS A 98 -6.04 -13.24 -19.93
CA HIS A 98 -7.48 -13.06 -20.16
C HIS A 98 -7.79 -12.63 -21.60
N THR A 99 -6.93 -11.79 -22.17
CA THR A 99 -7.09 -11.23 -23.52
C THR A 99 -6.43 -12.07 -24.61
N HIS A 100 -5.81 -13.21 -24.25
CA HIS A 100 -5.04 -14.06 -25.17
C HIS A 100 -3.92 -13.31 -25.92
N ARG A 101 -3.32 -12.31 -25.27
CA ARG A 101 -2.19 -11.51 -25.80
C ARG A 101 -0.90 -11.86 -25.08
N THR A 102 0.22 -11.50 -25.70
CA THR A 102 1.52 -11.59 -25.03
C THR A 102 1.65 -10.50 -23.96
N LEU A 103 2.47 -10.75 -22.95
CA LEU A 103 2.74 -9.76 -21.91
C LEU A 103 3.40 -8.49 -22.47
N ASP A 104 4.19 -8.62 -23.53
CA ASP A 104 4.88 -7.48 -24.14
C ASP A 104 3.93 -6.58 -24.92
N GLU A 105 2.93 -7.13 -25.61
CA GLU A 105 1.86 -6.35 -26.23
C GLU A 105 1.05 -5.56 -25.20
N VAL A 106 0.70 -6.21 -24.07
CA VAL A 106 -0.01 -5.55 -22.97
C VAL A 106 0.86 -4.47 -22.32
N ARG A 107 2.15 -4.73 -22.10
CA ARG A 107 3.09 -3.72 -21.58
C ARG A 107 3.26 -2.52 -22.52
N ALA A 108 3.28 -2.75 -23.83
CA ALA A 108 3.40 -1.68 -24.81
C ALA A 108 2.18 -0.74 -24.79
N GLU A 109 1.00 -1.31 -24.56
CA GLU A 109 -0.25 -0.55 -24.37
C GLU A 109 -0.24 0.26 -23.07
N HIS A 110 0.18 -0.35 -21.96
CA HIS A 110 0.24 0.28 -20.62
C HIS A 110 1.56 1.02 -20.33
N ARG A 111 2.27 1.49 -21.36
CA ARG A 111 3.58 2.13 -21.21
C ARG A 111 3.55 3.38 -20.31
N ALA A 112 2.45 4.12 -20.33
CA ALA A 112 2.29 5.34 -19.53
C ALA A 112 2.13 4.99 -18.04
N GLU A 113 1.28 4.01 -17.73
CA GLU A 113 1.07 3.49 -16.37
C GLU A 113 2.36 2.89 -15.80
N ILE A 114 3.15 2.18 -16.61
CA ILE A 114 4.47 1.66 -16.22
C ILE A 114 5.44 2.79 -15.90
N ALA A 115 5.49 3.83 -16.74
CA ALA A 115 6.35 4.99 -16.50
C ALA A 115 5.94 5.73 -15.22
N ASP A 116 4.64 5.93 -15.01
CA ASP A 116 4.09 6.55 -13.79
C ASP A 116 4.40 5.74 -12.54
N TRP A 117 4.16 4.43 -12.59
CA TRP A 117 4.47 3.51 -11.50
C TRP A 117 5.97 3.57 -11.13
N THR A 118 6.84 3.62 -12.14
CA THR A 118 8.29 3.72 -11.94
C THR A 118 8.65 5.02 -11.23
N ARG A 119 8.09 6.17 -11.65
CA ARG A 119 8.36 7.46 -11.00
C ARG A 119 7.90 7.48 -9.55
N LEU A 120 6.69 7.01 -9.28
CA LEU A 120 6.14 6.93 -7.92
C LEU A 120 6.95 5.97 -7.04
N ARG A 121 7.39 4.84 -7.59
CA ARG A 121 8.24 3.88 -6.87
C ARG A 121 9.63 4.45 -6.55
N THR A 122 10.22 5.22 -7.45
CA THR A 122 11.49 5.91 -7.21
C THR A 122 11.36 6.94 -6.09
N HIS A 123 10.30 7.76 -6.12
CA HIS A 123 10.01 8.71 -5.04
C HIS A 123 9.84 7.98 -3.70
N ALA A 124 9.01 6.94 -3.65
CA ALA A 124 8.80 6.15 -2.44
C ALA A 124 10.05 5.45 -1.93
N LEU A 125 10.97 5.06 -2.82
CA LEU A 125 12.26 4.53 -2.39
C LEU A 125 13.11 5.59 -1.72
N ALA A 126 13.17 6.81 -2.27
CA ALA A 126 13.89 7.93 -1.66
C ALA A 126 13.30 8.28 -0.29
N GLU A 127 11.98 8.42 -0.18
CA GLU A 127 11.29 8.69 1.08
C GLU A 127 11.48 7.57 2.10
N ALA A 128 11.42 6.31 1.68
CA ALA A 128 11.65 5.16 2.55
C ALA A 128 13.09 5.11 3.08
N THR A 129 14.07 5.44 2.25
CA THR A 129 15.48 5.51 2.67
C THR A 129 15.67 6.64 3.67
N ALA A 130 15.20 7.85 3.36
CA ALA A 130 15.29 8.98 4.28
C ALA A 130 14.64 8.70 5.63
N LEU A 131 13.44 8.09 5.63
CA LEU A 131 12.75 7.69 6.86
C LEU A 131 13.55 6.65 7.65
N LEU A 132 14.08 5.61 6.99
CA LEU A 132 14.76 4.53 7.69
C LEU A 132 16.18 4.90 8.14
N ASP A 133 16.79 5.92 7.54
CA ASP A 133 18.10 6.42 7.92
C ASP A 133 18.04 7.46 9.05
N ASP A 134 16.88 8.08 9.28
CA ASP A 134 16.67 9.02 10.37
C ASP A 134 16.93 8.35 11.74
N PRO A 135 17.87 8.86 12.54
CA PRO A 135 18.22 8.29 13.84
C PRO A 135 17.09 8.38 14.87
N SER A 136 16.13 9.31 14.70
CA SER A 136 14.95 9.41 15.57
C SER A 136 14.00 8.21 15.42
N THR A 137 13.97 7.57 14.25
CA THR A 137 13.27 6.31 13.98
C THR A 137 14.05 5.05 14.39
N LYS A 138 15.36 5.15 14.64
CA LYS A 138 16.21 4.02 15.07
C LYS A 138 16.22 3.80 16.60
N GLY A 139 15.54 4.65 17.36
CA GLY A 139 15.52 4.60 18.82
C GLY A 139 16.84 5.08 19.42
N GLN A 140 16.80 6.14 20.22
CA GLN A 140 17.93 6.45 21.10
C GLN A 140 18.14 5.27 22.07
N PRO A 141 19.39 4.82 22.29
CA PRO A 141 19.67 3.93 23.40
C PRO A 141 19.36 4.69 24.69
N ARG A 142 18.45 4.13 25.50
CA ARG A 142 18.14 4.66 26.83
C ARG A 142 19.40 4.49 27.72
N PRO A 143 19.79 5.53 28.50
CA PRO A 143 20.91 5.44 29.44
C PRO A 143 20.70 4.39 30.54
#